data_AF-A0A2V5WVF2-F1
#
_entry.id   AF-A0A2V5WVF2-F1
#
_cell.length_a   1.000
_cell.length_b   1.000
_cell.length_c   1.000
_cell.angle_alpha   90.00
_cell.angle_beta   90.00
_cell.angle_gamma   90.00
#
_symmetry.space_group_name_H-M   'P 1'
#
loop_
_entity.id
_entity.type
_entity.pdbx_description
1 polymer ?
#
loop_
_entity_poly.entity_id
_entity_poly.type
_entity_poly.pdbx_seq_one_letter_code
_entity_poly.pdbx_strand_id
1 'polypeptide(L)'
;MIFQKVQTVIKSKIPKIICGILATISIPVIGFILLPSFWFWVCWEIVAAGLVAVGCCGEWYMFFNPAKEGHESHHRRRELQFITAVAIGVFMEFLALGHAIPEVMRLEKDVAVSKERTEQLVSKNLVLRSNVVALEIRLQPRTITLKQITNFIFLTEKITKIPIVVRAAPGGEDTESYAFQIRTLLNFAHFGIPANADNWGIIRDDHKPVFARPIGINDEWADIHLICGSNGIARFPDFNYEITNGFTRPIVSDDSVVRIYNAIFFCFQQMKMKVGWSTNANWIKPGGVEFVIAPKNN
;
A
#
# COMPACT_ATOMS: atom_id res chain seq x y z
N MET A 1 -36.06 102.20 27.41
CA MET A 1 -34.66 101.79 27.17
C MET A 1 -34.63 100.27 27.27
N ILE A 2 -34.51 99.58 26.13
CA ILE A 2 -34.68 98.13 26.00
C ILE A 2 -33.29 97.48 26.09
N PHE A 3 -33.10 96.57 27.04
CA PHE A 3 -31.87 95.78 27.18
C PHE A 3 -31.87 94.62 26.18
N GLN A 4 -30.97 94.68 25.20
CA GLN A 4 -30.75 93.63 24.21
C GLN A 4 -29.79 92.58 24.79
N LYS A 5 -30.31 91.38 25.06
CA LYS A 5 -29.54 90.24 25.59
C LYS A 5 -28.83 89.53 24.43
N VAL A 6 -27.51 89.71 24.34
CA VAL A 6 -26.67 89.04 23.34
C VAL A 6 -26.49 87.56 23.72
N GLN A 7 -27.14 86.65 22.99
CA GLN A 7 -26.86 85.22 23.06
C GLN A 7 -25.72 84.88 22.09
N THR A 8 -24.54 84.54 22.62
CA THR A 8 -23.44 83.97 21.82
C THR A 8 -23.70 82.51 21.53
N VAL A 9 -23.94 82.19 20.26
CA VAL A 9 -24.09 80.82 19.74
C VAL A 9 -22.74 80.11 19.78
N ILE A 10 -22.57 79.18 20.72
CA ILE A 10 -21.38 78.31 20.78
C ILE A 10 -21.52 77.25 19.67
N LYS A 11 -20.82 77.47 18.55
CA LYS A 11 -20.74 76.55 17.41
C LYS A 11 -19.94 75.31 17.84
N SER A 12 -20.61 74.23 18.26
CA SER A 12 -19.92 73.04 18.78
C SER A 12 -19.16 72.34 17.64
N LYS A 13 -17.86 72.09 17.84
CA LYS A 13 -16.98 71.35 16.90
C LYS A 13 -17.10 69.82 17.04
N ILE A 14 -17.88 69.37 18.02
CA ILE A 14 -18.07 67.98 18.42
C ILE A 14 -18.58 67.07 17.28
N PRO A 15 -19.56 67.45 16.44
CA PRO A 15 -20.09 66.53 15.42
C PRO A 15 -19.08 66.18 14.31
N LYS A 16 -18.11 67.05 14.03
CA LYS A 16 -17.08 66.77 13.00
C LYS A 16 -16.05 65.75 13.47
N ILE A 17 -15.72 65.76 14.75
CA ILE A 17 -14.76 64.83 15.36
C ILE A 17 -15.36 63.42 15.39
N ILE A 18 -16.64 63.30 15.78
CA ILE A 18 -17.35 62.01 15.82
C ILE A 18 -17.44 61.38 14.43
N CYS A 19 -17.78 62.17 13.41
CA CYS A 19 -17.87 61.68 12.02
C CYS A 19 -16.52 61.17 11.50
N GLY A 20 -15.43 61.88 11.82
CA GLY A 20 -14.07 61.44 11.46
C GLY A 20 -13.70 60.10 12.09
N ILE A 21 -13.97 59.93 13.39
CA ILE A 21 -13.68 58.69 14.11
C ILE A 21 -14.46 57.50 13.51
N LEU A 22 -15.76 57.70 13.24
CA LEU A 22 -16.60 56.66 12.62
C LEU A 22 -16.10 56.26 11.23
N ALA A 23 -15.67 57.21 10.40
CA ALA A 23 -15.11 56.93 9.09
C ALA A 23 -13.79 56.16 9.15
N THR A 24 -12.91 56.49 10.10
CA THR A 24 -11.65 55.74 10.29
C THR A 24 -11.86 54.32 10.80
N ILE A 25 -12.91 54.06 11.58
CA ILE A 25 -13.22 52.70 12.08
C ILE A 25 -13.96 51.88 11.01
N SER A 26 -14.78 52.50 10.17
CA SER A 26 -15.57 51.77 9.18
C SER A 26 -14.73 51.21 8.02
N ILE A 27 -13.70 51.92 7.58
CA ILE A 27 -12.80 51.49 6.50
C ILE A 27 -12.16 50.11 6.77
N PRO A 28 -11.51 49.86 7.92
CA PRO A 28 -10.95 48.54 8.21
C PRO A 28 -12.00 47.44 8.36
N VAL A 29 -13.17 47.75 8.94
CA VAL A 29 -14.27 46.79 9.07
C VAL A 29 -14.82 46.38 7.70
N ILE A 30 -14.99 47.34 6.79
CA ILE A 30 -15.43 47.07 5.41
C ILE A 30 -14.36 46.27 4.66
N GLY A 31 -13.08 46.64 4.82
CA GLY A 31 -11.96 45.90 4.23
C GLY A 31 -11.91 44.44 4.68
N PHE A 32 -12.15 44.18 5.98
CA PHE A 32 -12.16 42.84 6.56
C PHE A 32 -13.30 41.97 6.00
N ILE A 33 -14.45 42.58 5.68
CA ILE A 33 -15.61 41.87 5.13
C ILE A 33 -15.43 41.59 3.62
N LEU A 34 -14.83 42.52 2.89
CA LEU A 34 -14.74 42.45 1.43
C LEU A 34 -13.54 41.65 0.91
N LEU A 35 -12.46 41.52 1.70
CA LEU A 35 -11.27 40.78 1.30
C LEU A 35 -11.22 39.42 2.00
N PRO A 36 -10.78 38.35 1.31
CA PRO A 36 -10.43 37.11 1.99
C PRO A 36 -9.44 37.40 3.12
N SER A 37 -9.62 36.77 4.28
CA SER A 37 -8.87 37.07 5.52
C SER A 37 -7.36 37.23 5.26
N PHE A 38 -6.76 36.30 4.51
CA PHE A 38 -5.35 36.36 4.12
C PHE A 38 -4.96 37.68 3.43
N TRP A 39 -5.70 38.09 2.39
CA TRP A 39 -5.41 39.31 1.64
C TRP A 39 -5.66 40.59 2.45
N PHE A 40 -6.62 40.56 3.37
CA PHE A 40 -6.85 41.66 4.30
C PHE A 40 -5.63 41.89 5.19
N TRP A 41 -5.13 40.83 5.83
CA TRP A 41 -3.97 40.91 6.72
C TRP A 41 -2.68 41.29 5.99
N VAL A 42 -2.46 40.80 4.78
CA VAL A 42 -1.32 41.23 3.93
C VAL A 42 -1.39 42.72 3.61
N CYS A 43 -2.56 43.24 3.22
CA CYS A 43 -2.75 44.68 2.99
C CYS A 43 -2.56 45.49 4.27
N TRP A 44 -3.01 44.98 5.42
CA TRP A 44 -2.85 45.60 6.73
C TRP A 44 -1.38 45.75 7.13
N GLU A 45 -0.57 44.70 6.93
CA GLU A 45 0.89 44.74 7.15
C GLU A 45 1.59 45.76 6.25
N ILE A 46 1.22 45.83 4.96
CA ILE A 46 1.79 46.81 4.02
C ILE A 46 1.49 48.25 4.47
N VAL A 47 0.27 48.52 4.92
CA VAL A 47 -0.13 49.84 5.42
C VAL A 47 0.59 50.20 6.71
N ALA A 48 0.72 49.25 7.64
CA ALA A 48 1.42 49.43 8.90
C ALA A 48 2.91 49.76 8.67
N ALA A 49 3.59 48.97 7.83
CA ALA A 49 4.98 49.21 7.45
C ALA A 49 5.14 50.57 6.74
N GLY A 50 4.19 50.95 5.88
CA GLY A 50 4.16 52.26 5.24
C GLY A 50 4.06 53.42 6.23
N LEU A 51 3.21 53.32 7.26
CA LEU A 51 3.05 54.33 8.30
C LEU A 51 4.34 54.52 9.12
N VAL A 52 5.00 53.43 9.49
CA VAL A 52 6.30 53.48 10.19
C VAL A 52 7.35 54.15 9.30
N ALA A 53 7.46 53.72 8.03
CA ALA A 53 8.42 54.28 7.09
C ALA A 53 8.22 55.78 6.86
N VAL A 54 6.97 56.24 6.71
CA VAL A 54 6.64 57.66 6.57
C VAL A 54 6.99 58.44 7.84
N GLY A 55 6.70 57.88 9.02
CA GLY A 55 7.06 58.48 10.31
C GLY A 55 8.56 58.67 10.46
N CYS A 56 9.35 57.60 10.24
CA CYS A 56 10.81 57.66 10.33
C CYS A 56 11.42 58.61 9.28
N CYS A 57 10.94 58.56 8.02
CA CYS A 57 11.38 59.49 6.98
C CYS A 57 11.05 60.95 7.32
N GLY A 58 9.90 61.19 7.95
CA GLY A 58 9.45 62.51 8.37
C GLY A 58 10.28 63.10 9.51
N GLU A 59 10.62 62.28 10.52
CA GLU A 59 11.55 62.64 11.58
C GLU A 59 12.93 62.96 11.02
N TRP A 60 13.45 62.11 10.13
CA TRP A 60 14.72 62.33 9.44
C TRP A 60 14.70 63.65 8.66
N TYR A 61 13.65 63.91 7.89
CA TYR A 61 13.51 65.15 7.13
C TYR A 61 13.51 66.41 8.01
N MET A 62 12.88 66.37 9.18
CA MET A 62 12.89 67.49 10.12
C MET A 62 14.25 67.66 10.80
N PHE A 63 15.00 66.59 11.03
CA PHE A 63 16.36 66.68 11.52
C PHE A 63 17.28 67.49 10.59
N PHE A 64 17.08 67.37 9.27
CA PHE A 64 17.81 68.15 8.26
C PHE A 64 17.24 69.55 8.01
N ASN A 65 16.04 69.86 8.50
CA ASN A 65 15.37 71.16 8.31
C ASN A 65 14.89 71.74 9.65
N PRO A 66 15.82 72.23 10.50
CA PRO A 66 15.49 72.72 11.83
C PRO A 66 14.52 73.92 11.79
N ALA A 67 13.75 74.08 12.88
CA ALA A 67 12.77 75.15 13.01
C ALA A 67 13.42 76.54 12.89
N LYS A 68 12.83 77.41 12.06
CA LYS A 68 13.16 78.85 12.03
C LYS A 68 12.46 79.57 13.18
N GLU A 69 13.11 80.58 13.75
CA GLU A 69 12.56 81.41 14.84
C GLU A 69 11.14 81.91 14.48
N GLY A 70 10.18 81.73 15.40
CA GLY A 70 8.77 82.10 15.21
C GLY A 70 7.84 80.99 14.67
N HIS A 71 8.36 79.83 14.24
CA HIS A 71 7.57 78.71 13.69
C HIS A 71 7.59 77.41 14.53
N GLU A 72 8.10 77.46 15.76
CA GLU A 72 8.28 76.30 16.64
C GLU A 72 7.00 75.48 16.88
N SER A 73 5.85 76.16 17.01
CA SER A 73 4.56 75.50 17.25
C SER A 73 4.12 74.61 16.08
N HIS A 74 4.45 74.99 14.84
CA HIS A 74 4.14 74.22 13.65
C HIS A 74 5.12 73.06 13.46
N HIS A 75 6.40 73.26 13.81
CA HIS A 75 7.42 72.23 13.79
C HIS A 75 7.08 71.11 14.79
N ARG A 76 6.79 71.48 16.04
CA ARG A 76 6.40 70.56 17.11
C ARG A 76 5.13 69.76 16.77
N ARG A 77 4.18 70.38 16.06
CA ARG A 77 2.96 69.67 15.61
C ARG A 77 3.27 68.60 14.57
N ARG A 78 4.18 68.85 13.63
CA ARG A 78 4.58 67.84 12.63
C ARG A 78 5.39 66.70 13.27
N GLU A 79 6.23 67.03 14.26
CA GLU A 79 7.00 66.04 15.02
C GLU A 79 6.07 65.06 15.74
N LEU A 80 5.05 65.59 16.42
CA LEU A 80 4.03 64.77 17.04
C LEU A 80 3.28 63.89 16.03
N GLN A 81 3.03 64.38 14.81
CA GLN A 81 2.35 63.61 13.76
C GLN A 81 3.19 62.42 13.27
N PHE A 82 4.51 62.58 13.12
CA PHE A 82 5.38 61.48 12.72
C PHE A 82 5.55 60.44 13.82
N ILE A 83 5.76 60.88 15.07
CA ILE A 83 5.80 59.97 16.24
C ILE A 83 4.48 59.20 16.35
N THR A 84 3.35 59.88 16.17
CA THR A 84 2.02 59.23 16.20
C THR A 84 1.86 58.23 15.04
N ALA A 85 2.37 58.54 13.85
CA ALA A 85 2.32 57.61 12.71
C ALA A 85 3.14 56.33 12.96
N VAL A 86 4.34 56.46 13.54
CA VAL A 86 5.16 55.31 13.96
C VAL A 86 4.43 54.48 15.02
N ALA A 87 3.91 55.12 16.06
CA ALA A 87 3.19 54.44 17.14
C ALA A 87 1.96 53.66 16.63
N ILE A 88 1.20 54.24 15.70
CA ILE A 88 0.06 53.57 15.07
C ILE A 88 0.53 52.38 14.23
N GLY A 89 1.57 52.55 13.40
CA GLY A 89 2.11 51.46 12.58
C GLY A 89 2.58 50.26 13.41
N VAL A 90 3.36 50.51 14.47
CA VAL A 90 3.82 49.45 15.40
C VAL A 90 2.65 48.76 16.10
N PHE A 91 1.62 49.53 16.51
CA PHE A 91 0.43 48.95 17.13
C PHE A 91 -0.36 48.07 16.14
N MET A 92 -0.45 48.49 14.87
CA MET A 92 -1.09 47.70 13.81
C MET A 92 -0.36 46.37 13.56
N GLU A 93 0.98 46.36 13.58
CA GLU A 93 1.79 45.13 13.48
C GLU A 93 1.55 44.18 14.66
N PHE A 94 1.43 44.71 15.88
CA PHE A 94 1.14 43.90 17.07
C PHE A 94 -0.21 43.18 16.97
N LEU A 95 -1.22 43.83 16.39
CA LEU A 95 -2.53 43.22 16.13
C LEU A 95 -2.46 42.15 15.03
N ALA A 96 -1.68 42.37 13.98
CA ALA A 96 -1.47 41.39 12.90
C ALA A 96 -0.79 40.12 13.42
N LEU A 97 0.23 40.27 14.28
CA LEU A 97 0.91 39.16 14.94
C LEU A 97 -0.05 38.28 15.76
N GLY A 98 -1.02 38.90 16.43
CA GLY A 98 -2.06 38.19 17.19
C GLY A 98 -2.92 37.24 16.33
N HIS A 99 -3.10 37.54 15.05
CA HIS A 99 -3.80 36.67 14.11
C HIS A 99 -2.88 35.65 13.43
N ALA A 100 -1.65 36.07 13.07
CA ALA A 100 -0.70 35.21 12.36
C ALA A 100 -0.27 33.98 13.18
N ILE A 101 -0.03 34.14 14.49
CA ILE A 101 0.48 33.05 15.34
C ILE A 101 -0.52 31.87 15.44
N PRO A 102 -1.81 32.06 15.79
CA PRO A 102 -2.78 30.97 15.82
C PRO A 102 -2.96 30.28 14.46
N GLU A 103 -2.90 31.05 13.37
CA GLU A 103 -3.09 30.51 12.01
C GLU A 103 -1.92 29.61 11.59
N VAL A 104 -0.68 30.03 11.87
CA VAL A 104 0.52 29.21 11.65
C VAL A 104 0.45 27.93 12.47
N MET A 105 0.09 27.99 13.76
CA MET A 105 -0.07 26.78 14.59
C MET A 105 -1.14 25.83 14.07
N ARG A 106 -2.27 26.36 13.56
CA ARG A 106 -3.31 25.54 12.94
C ARG A 106 -2.79 24.85 11.67
N LEU A 107 -2.07 25.60 10.84
CA LEU A 107 -1.51 25.09 9.59
C LEU A 107 -0.46 24.00 9.85
N GLU A 108 0.42 24.20 10.84
CA GLU A 108 1.39 23.17 11.26
C GLU A 108 0.70 21.88 11.72
N LYS A 109 -0.38 22.01 12.49
CA LYS A 109 -1.18 20.87 12.93
C LYS A 109 -1.83 20.14 11.75
N ASP A 110 -2.42 20.88 10.82
CA ASP A 110 -3.06 20.30 9.63
C ASP A 110 -2.03 19.62 8.72
N VAL A 111 -0.84 20.20 8.57
CA VAL A 111 0.29 19.60 7.85
C VAL A 111 0.77 18.32 8.53
N ALA A 112 0.91 18.30 9.85
CA ALA A 112 1.30 17.11 10.59
C ALA A 112 0.29 15.97 10.43
N VAL A 113 -1.02 16.27 10.54
CA VAL A 113 -2.10 15.29 10.33
C VAL A 113 -2.12 14.79 8.88
N SER A 114 -1.93 15.68 7.91
CA SER A 114 -1.87 15.31 6.49
C SER A 114 -0.68 14.39 6.19
N LYS A 115 0.47 14.68 6.79
CA LYS A 115 1.67 13.83 6.69
C LYS A 115 1.42 12.45 7.28
N GLU A 116 0.85 12.37 8.49
CA GLU A 116 0.51 11.09 9.12
C GLU A 116 -0.46 10.27 8.27
N ARG A 117 -1.52 10.89 7.73
CA ARG A 117 -2.45 10.20 6.82
C ARG A 117 -1.77 9.69 5.55
N THR A 118 -0.84 10.48 5.01
CA THR A 118 -0.07 10.10 3.82
C THR A 118 0.81 8.88 4.12
N GLU A 119 1.53 8.88 5.24
CA GLU A 119 2.36 7.75 5.67
C GLU A 119 1.51 6.48 5.91
N GLN A 120 0.34 6.62 6.55
CA GLN A 120 -0.60 5.52 6.73
C GLN A 120 -1.12 4.96 5.39
N LEU A 121 -1.45 5.83 4.43
CA LEU A 121 -1.90 5.42 3.10
C LEU A 121 -0.80 4.70 2.32
N VAL A 122 0.43 5.20 2.37
CA VAL A 122 1.59 4.56 1.74
C VAL A 122 1.83 3.18 2.34
N SER A 123 1.81 3.06 3.67
CA SER A 123 1.94 1.78 4.37
C SER A 123 0.86 0.78 3.96
N LYS A 124 -0.41 1.20 3.96
CA LYS A 124 -1.52 0.36 3.50
C LYS A 124 -1.35 -0.05 2.04
N ASN A 125 -0.95 0.86 1.16
CA ASN A 125 -0.75 0.55 -0.26
C ASN A 125 0.36 -0.49 -0.46
N LEU A 126 1.45 -0.41 0.30
CA LEU A 126 2.53 -1.41 0.26
C LEU A 126 2.02 -2.80 0.67
N VAL A 127 1.22 -2.90 1.73
CA VAL A 127 0.62 -4.18 2.18
C VAL A 127 -0.36 -4.72 1.13
N LEU A 128 -1.18 -3.87 0.52
CA LEU A 128 -2.07 -4.31 -0.55
C LEU A 128 -1.27 -4.84 -1.75
N ARG A 129 -0.22 -4.12 -2.17
CA ARG A 129 0.65 -4.56 -3.27
C ARG A 129 1.33 -5.89 -2.96
N SER A 130 1.83 -6.09 -1.75
CA SER A 130 2.44 -7.38 -1.37
C SER A 130 1.42 -8.52 -1.40
N ASN A 131 0.18 -8.26 -0.95
CA ASN A 131 -0.89 -9.26 -1.00
C ASN A 131 -1.30 -9.59 -2.44
N VAL A 132 -1.42 -8.57 -3.30
CA VAL A 132 -1.74 -8.76 -4.73
C VAL A 132 -0.66 -9.59 -5.41
N VAL A 133 0.63 -9.28 -5.22
CA VAL A 133 1.73 -10.09 -5.79
C VAL A 133 1.70 -11.53 -5.29
N ALA A 134 1.46 -11.74 -3.99
CA ALA A 134 1.35 -13.08 -3.43
C ALA A 134 0.16 -13.86 -4.03
N LEU A 135 -0.98 -13.20 -4.23
CA LEU A 135 -2.17 -13.75 -4.89
C LEU A 135 -1.90 -14.06 -6.37
N GLU A 136 -1.24 -13.17 -7.10
CA GLU A 136 -0.87 -13.40 -8.50
C GLU A 136 0.03 -14.63 -8.64
N ILE A 137 1.04 -14.79 -7.78
CA ILE A 137 1.88 -15.99 -7.73
C ILE A 137 1.04 -17.24 -7.43
N ARG A 138 0.07 -17.13 -6.51
CA ARG A 138 -0.86 -18.23 -6.19
C ARG A 138 -1.86 -18.55 -7.30
N LEU A 139 -2.14 -17.63 -8.22
CA LEU A 139 -3.04 -17.88 -9.35
C LEU A 139 -2.31 -18.42 -10.60
N GLN A 140 -0.98 -18.27 -10.71
CA GLN A 140 -0.24 -18.76 -11.89
C GLN A 140 -0.36 -20.28 -12.10
N PRO A 141 -0.83 -20.77 -13.26
CA PRO A 141 -0.99 -22.21 -13.50
C PRO A 141 0.28 -23.01 -13.24
N ARG A 142 0.16 -24.18 -12.59
CA ARG A 142 1.28 -25.07 -12.32
C ARG A 142 1.90 -25.52 -13.65
N THR A 143 3.22 -25.33 -13.78
CA THR A 143 3.96 -25.63 -15.01
C THR A 143 5.21 -26.44 -14.70
N ILE A 144 5.39 -27.55 -15.40
CA ILE A 144 6.60 -28.38 -15.32
C ILE A 144 7.66 -27.80 -16.26
N THR A 145 8.82 -27.45 -15.70
CA THR A 145 9.92 -26.86 -16.45
C THR A 145 10.71 -27.91 -17.24
N LEU A 146 11.38 -27.49 -18.32
CA LEU A 146 12.26 -28.38 -19.12
C LEU A 146 13.37 -29.03 -18.28
N LYS A 147 13.89 -28.30 -17.28
CA LYS A 147 14.87 -28.83 -16.32
C LYS A 147 14.29 -29.97 -15.48
N GLN A 148 13.03 -29.86 -15.05
CA GLN A 148 12.35 -30.95 -14.36
C GLN A 148 12.13 -32.15 -15.28
N ILE A 149 11.76 -31.92 -16.55
CA ILE A 149 11.61 -33.01 -17.53
C ILE A 149 12.91 -33.80 -17.69
N THR A 150 14.00 -33.12 -17.99
CA THR A 150 15.32 -33.75 -18.21
C THR A 150 15.83 -34.48 -16.96
N ASN A 151 15.69 -33.86 -15.78
CA ASN A 151 16.06 -34.49 -14.52
C ASN A 151 15.20 -35.73 -14.21
N PHE A 152 13.89 -35.68 -14.50
CA PHE A 152 13.01 -36.82 -14.26
C PHE A 152 13.37 -38.02 -15.14
N ILE A 153 13.64 -37.79 -16.42
CA ILE A 153 14.08 -38.83 -17.36
C ILE A 153 15.37 -39.48 -16.84
N PHE A 154 16.35 -38.65 -16.43
CA PHE A 154 17.61 -39.13 -15.87
C PHE A 154 17.43 -39.94 -14.58
N LEU A 155 16.62 -39.44 -13.64
CA LEU A 155 16.38 -40.08 -12.34
C LEU A 155 15.62 -41.40 -12.47
N THR A 156 14.74 -41.52 -13.47
CA THR A 156 13.90 -42.71 -13.64
C THR A 156 14.48 -43.73 -14.63
N GLU A 157 15.67 -43.50 -15.19
CA GLU A 157 16.30 -44.37 -16.18
C GLU A 157 16.42 -45.83 -15.70
N LYS A 158 16.78 -46.04 -14.43
CA LYS A 158 17.01 -47.36 -13.81
C LYS A 158 15.79 -47.92 -13.07
N ILE A 159 14.60 -47.39 -13.35
CA ILE A 159 13.33 -47.88 -12.80
C ILE A 159 12.61 -48.68 -13.89
N THR A 160 12.17 -49.89 -13.56
CA THR A 160 11.32 -50.72 -14.42
C THR A 160 10.09 -49.93 -14.88
N LYS A 161 9.81 -50.01 -16.19
CA LYS A 161 8.74 -49.25 -16.83
C LYS A 161 7.44 -50.03 -16.82
N ILE A 162 6.51 -49.61 -15.97
CA ILE A 162 5.14 -50.11 -15.92
C ILE A 162 4.14 -49.01 -16.33
N PRO A 163 2.89 -49.36 -16.66
CA PRO A 163 1.82 -48.38 -16.75
C PRO A 163 1.59 -47.65 -15.42
N ILE A 164 1.62 -46.32 -15.45
CA ILE A 164 1.40 -45.47 -14.26
C ILE A 164 0.04 -44.80 -14.35
N VAL A 165 -0.75 -44.88 -13.29
CA VAL A 165 -2.06 -44.24 -13.18
C VAL A 165 -1.87 -42.81 -12.71
N VAL A 166 -2.38 -41.87 -13.50
CA VAL A 166 -2.52 -40.46 -13.14
C VAL A 166 -3.99 -40.10 -13.16
N ARG A 167 -4.48 -39.49 -12.09
CA ARG A 167 -5.86 -39.06 -11.95
C ARG A 167 -5.91 -37.56 -11.67
N ALA A 168 -6.80 -36.86 -12.35
CA ALA A 168 -7.12 -35.48 -12.00
C ALA A 168 -8.25 -35.49 -10.96
N ALA A 169 -8.11 -34.73 -9.88
CA ALA A 169 -9.22 -34.50 -8.97
C ALA A 169 -10.30 -33.64 -9.64
N PRO A 170 -11.59 -33.84 -9.30
CA PRO A 170 -12.63 -32.92 -9.70
C PRO A 170 -12.39 -31.55 -9.05
N GLY A 171 -12.43 -30.50 -9.86
CA GLY A 171 -12.27 -29.11 -9.43
C GLY A 171 -10.83 -28.57 -9.49
N GLY A 172 -10.73 -27.24 -9.52
CA GLY A 172 -9.49 -26.50 -9.71
C GLY A 172 -9.25 -26.13 -11.19
N GLU A 173 -8.87 -24.87 -11.42
CA GLU A 173 -8.75 -24.29 -12.77
C GLU A 173 -7.61 -24.91 -13.60
N ASP A 174 -6.53 -25.37 -12.95
CA ASP A 174 -5.35 -25.91 -13.62
C ASP A 174 -5.10 -27.42 -13.38
N THR A 175 -5.97 -28.11 -12.64
CA THR A 175 -5.77 -29.50 -12.21
C THR A 175 -5.62 -30.45 -13.39
N GLU A 176 -6.51 -30.36 -14.38
CA GLU A 176 -6.47 -31.18 -15.61
C GLU A 176 -5.23 -30.88 -16.45
N SER A 177 -4.90 -29.60 -16.64
CA SER A 177 -3.72 -29.17 -17.39
C SER A 177 -2.44 -29.69 -16.74
N TYR A 178 -2.35 -29.61 -15.41
CA TYR A 178 -1.19 -30.10 -14.67
C TYR A 178 -1.12 -31.63 -14.67
N ALA A 179 -2.25 -32.34 -14.57
CA ALA A 179 -2.31 -33.80 -14.74
C ALA A 179 -1.82 -34.24 -16.12
N PHE A 180 -2.17 -33.51 -17.17
CA PHE A 180 -1.66 -33.74 -18.51
C PHE A 180 -0.14 -33.52 -18.62
N GLN A 181 0.38 -32.49 -17.97
CA GLN A 181 1.83 -32.27 -17.91
C GLN A 181 2.56 -33.41 -17.17
N ILE A 182 2.03 -33.89 -16.05
CA ILE A 182 2.58 -35.05 -15.32
C ILE A 182 2.52 -36.31 -16.17
N ARG A 183 1.42 -36.54 -16.88
CA ARG A 183 1.29 -37.67 -17.79
C ARG A 183 2.31 -37.59 -18.93
N THR A 184 2.50 -36.40 -19.49
CA THR A 184 3.49 -36.14 -20.53
C THR A 184 4.91 -36.40 -20.03
N LEU A 185 5.22 -35.94 -18.81
CA LEU A 185 6.49 -36.20 -18.13
C LEU A 185 6.77 -37.71 -17.98
N LEU A 186 5.77 -38.48 -17.56
CA LEU A 186 5.87 -39.93 -17.45
C LEU A 186 6.04 -40.61 -18.82
N ASN A 187 5.36 -40.11 -19.86
CA ASN A 187 5.50 -40.63 -21.22
C ASN A 187 6.90 -40.38 -21.79
N PHE A 188 7.49 -39.21 -21.56
CA PHE A 188 8.88 -38.93 -21.94
C PHE A 188 9.88 -39.84 -21.23
N ALA A 189 9.57 -40.30 -20.02
CA ALA A 189 10.36 -41.28 -19.29
C ALA A 189 10.00 -42.75 -19.62
N HIS A 190 9.19 -42.97 -20.67
CA HIS A 190 8.75 -44.28 -21.17
C HIS A 190 7.87 -45.11 -20.22
N PHE A 191 7.20 -44.48 -19.26
CA PHE A 191 6.18 -45.17 -18.47
C PHE A 191 4.89 -45.34 -19.27
N GLY A 192 4.30 -46.53 -19.21
CA GLY A 192 3.11 -46.87 -19.98
C GLY A 192 1.85 -46.10 -19.53
N ILE A 193 0.82 -46.21 -20.37
CA ILE A 193 -0.53 -45.74 -20.08
C ILE A 193 -1.37 -46.95 -19.65
N PRO A 194 -2.10 -46.89 -18.52
CA PRO A 194 -2.91 -48.01 -18.07
C PRO A 194 -4.13 -48.20 -18.97
N ALA A 195 -4.57 -49.44 -19.16
CA ALA A 195 -5.62 -49.79 -20.14
C ALA A 195 -7.00 -49.16 -19.86
N ASN A 196 -7.22 -48.71 -18.63
CA ASN A 196 -8.45 -48.07 -18.17
C ASN A 196 -8.39 -46.54 -18.16
N ALA A 197 -7.34 -45.92 -18.71
CA ALA A 197 -7.25 -44.47 -18.84
C ALA A 197 -7.95 -43.96 -20.11
N ASP A 198 -8.39 -42.70 -20.05
CA ASP A 198 -8.99 -42.01 -21.19
C ASP A 198 -7.95 -41.76 -22.30
N ASN A 199 -8.38 -41.16 -23.42
CA ASN A 199 -7.55 -40.84 -24.59
C ASN A 199 -6.27 -40.03 -24.30
N TRP A 200 -6.14 -39.43 -23.11
CA TRP A 200 -4.94 -38.68 -22.70
C TRP A 200 -4.12 -39.38 -21.62
N GLY A 201 -4.43 -40.63 -21.28
CA GLY A 201 -3.73 -41.40 -20.26
C GLY A 201 -3.97 -40.91 -18.83
N ILE A 202 -5.04 -40.13 -18.63
CA ILE A 202 -5.53 -39.63 -17.34
C ILE A 202 -6.86 -40.31 -17.07
N ILE A 203 -7.10 -40.72 -15.83
CA ILE A 203 -8.41 -41.20 -15.40
C ILE A 203 -9.20 -40.03 -14.82
N ARG A 204 -10.46 -39.87 -15.26
CA ARG A 204 -11.44 -38.96 -14.68
C ARG A 204 -12.50 -39.78 -13.99
N ASP A 205 -12.77 -39.47 -12.73
CA ASP A 205 -13.86 -40.11 -12.01
C ASP A 205 -14.55 -39.05 -11.16
N ASP A 206 -15.73 -38.63 -11.61
CA ASP A 206 -16.54 -37.61 -10.95
C ASP A 206 -17.02 -38.07 -9.56
N HIS A 207 -16.88 -39.36 -9.24
CA HIS A 207 -17.36 -39.95 -7.99
C HIS A 207 -16.23 -40.15 -6.97
N LYS A 208 -14.94 -39.97 -7.33
CA LYS A 208 -13.77 -40.07 -6.43
C LYS A 208 -12.54 -39.27 -6.93
N PRO A 209 -11.88 -38.42 -6.12
CA PRO A 209 -12.18 -37.99 -4.75
C PRO A 209 -12.70 -36.55 -4.64
N VAL A 210 -13.42 -36.28 -3.56
CA VAL A 210 -13.49 -34.93 -3.02
C VAL A 210 -12.31 -34.75 -2.07
N PHE A 211 -11.31 -33.97 -2.47
CA PHE A 211 -10.34 -33.42 -1.52
C PHE A 211 -11.07 -32.36 -0.69
N ALA A 212 -11.72 -32.80 0.39
CA ALA A 212 -12.41 -31.91 1.32
C ALA A 212 -11.40 -31.37 2.34
N ARG A 213 -11.22 -30.05 2.35
CA ARG A 213 -10.46 -29.37 3.40
C ARG A 213 -11.41 -28.99 4.55
N PRO A 214 -11.13 -29.40 5.80
CA PRO A 214 -11.82 -28.86 6.95
C PRO A 214 -11.64 -27.35 7.04
N ILE A 215 -12.71 -26.63 7.38
CA ILE A 215 -12.66 -25.18 7.59
C ILE A 215 -11.62 -24.86 8.67
N GLY A 216 -10.73 -23.91 8.40
CA GLY A 216 -9.71 -23.44 9.35
C GLY A 216 -8.32 -24.09 9.24
N ILE A 217 -8.13 -25.07 8.33
CA ILE A 217 -6.79 -25.63 8.05
C ILE A 217 -6.12 -24.83 6.92
N ASN A 218 -4.97 -24.23 7.24
CA ASN A 218 -4.21 -23.38 6.30
C ASN A 218 -3.06 -24.11 5.58
N ASP A 219 -2.81 -25.38 5.89
CA ASP A 219 -1.70 -26.15 5.29
C ASP A 219 -1.93 -26.37 3.80
N GLU A 220 -0.96 -25.96 2.98
CA GLU A 220 -0.98 -26.17 1.54
C GLU A 220 -0.94 -27.67 1.22
N TRP A 221 -1.96 -28.15 0.48
CA TRP A 221 -1.95 -29.49 -0.11
C TRP A 221 -0.74 -29.68 -1.03
N ALA A 222 -0.28 -30.93 -1.12
CA ALA A 222 0.68 -31.28 -2.16
C ALA A 222 0.01 -31.23 -3.53
N ASP A 223 0.77 -30.86 -4.56
CA ASP A 223 0.26 -30.81 -5.93
C ASP A 223 0.01 -32.23 -6.48
N ILE A 224 0.85 -33.18 -6.08
CA ILE A 224 0.77 -34.58 -6.49
C ILE A 224 0.68 -35.45 -5.24
N HIS A 225 -0.42 -36.18 -5.11
CA HIS A 225 -0.63 -37.15 -4.04
C HIS A 225 -0.39 -38.56 -4.55
N LEU A 226 0.49 -39.30 -3.86
CA LEU A 226 0.56 -40.73 -3.96
C LEU A 226 -0.50 -41.33 -3.04
N ILE A 227 -1.45 -42.10 -3.59
CA ILE A 227 -2.48 -42.77 -2.80
C ILE A 227 -2.29 -44.28 -2.92
N CYS A 228 -2.20 -44.96 -1.78
CA CYS A 228 -2.07 -46.41 -1.73
C CYS A 228 -3.19 -47.07 -0.90
N GLY A 229 -3.50 -48.33 -1.21
CA GLY A 229 -4.46 -49.13 -0.45
C GLY A 229 -3.95 -49.58 0.93
N SER A 230 -4.78 -50.31 1.69
CA SER A 230 -4.50 -50.76 3.08
C SER A 230 -3.24 -51.59 3.28
N ASN A 231 -2.70 -52.21 2.21
CA ASN A 231 -1.48 -53.02 2.25
C ASN A 231 -0.30 -52.40 1.48
N GLY A 232 -0.46 -51.16 1.00
CA GLY A 232 0.51 -50.46 0.14
C GLY A 232 1.56 -49.65 0.90
N ILE A 233 1.68 -49.82 2.23
CA ILE A 233 2.69 -49.12 3.03
C ILE A 233 4.04 -49.83 2.86
N ALA A 234 4.70 -49.61 1.72
CA ALA A 234 6.13 -49.89 1.67
C ALA A 234 6.85 -48.86 2.55
N ARG A 235 7.76 -49.30 3.42
CA ARG A 235 8.60 -48.38 4.20
C ARG A 235 9.36 -47.49 3.24
N PHE A 236 9.24 -46.17 3.36
CA PHE A 236 9.93 -45.26 2.45
C PHE A 236 11.31 -44.89 3.00
N PRO A 237 12.39 -44.93 2.20
CA PRO A 237 12.53 -45.57 0.87
C PRO A 237 12.88 -47.07 0.99
N ASP A 238 12.19 -47.93 0.22
CA ASP A 238 12.50 -49.37 0.08
C ASP A 238 13.00 -49.68 -1.34
N PHE A 239 14.11 -49.05 -1.72
CA PHE A 239 14.79 -49.28 -2.99
C PHE A 239 16.28 -48.99 -2.89
N ASN A 240 17.05 -49.62 -3.76
CA ASN A 240 18.47 -49.30 -3.92
C ASN A 240 18.60 -47.97 -4.64
N TYR A 241 19.72 -47.29 -4.46
CA TYR A 241 20.02 -46.05 -5.15
C TYR A 241 21.52 -45.91 -5.40
N GLU A 242 21.86 -45.05 -6.34
CA GLU A 242 23.23 -44.61 -6.58
C GLU A 242 23.30 -43.09 -6.54
N ILE A 243 24.46 -42.54 -6.18
CA ILE A 243 24.69 -41.10 -6.24
C ILE A 243 25.45 -40.81 -7.52
N THR A 244 24.86 -40.00 -8.40
CA THR A 244 25.47 -39.62 -9.68
C THR A 244 25.01 -38.23 -10.10
N ASN A 245 25.93 -37.42 -10.63
CA ASN A 245 25.66 -36.02 -11.02
C ASN A 245 24.99 -35.18 -9.92
N GLY A 246 25.29 -35.46 -8.66
CA GLY A 246 24.68 -34.78 -7.50
C GLY A 246 23.24 -35.19 -7.18
N PHE A 247 22.70 -36.20 -7.88
CA PHE A 247 21.38 -36.77 -7.64
C PHE A 247 21.47 -38.14 -6.98
N THR A 248 20.47 -38.47 -6.16
CA THR A 248 20.28 -39.81 -5.61
C THR A 248 19.35 -40.59 -6.54
N ARG A 249 19.90 -41.29 -7.52
CA ARG A 249 19.11 -41.99 -8.54
C ARG A 249 18.60 -43.33 -8.02
N PRO A 250 17.28 -43.58 -7.96
CA PRO A 250 16.74 -44.88 -7.54
C PRO A 250 16.98 -45.97 -8.58
N ILE A 251 17.13 -47.20 -8.09
CA ILE A 251 17.31 -48.41 -8.88
C ILE A 251 16.25 -49.42 -8.44
N VAL A 252 15.29 -49.69 -9.33
CA VAL A 252 14.22 -50.66 -9.12
C VAL A 252 14.13 -51.50 -10.38
N SER A 253 14.59 -52.75 -10.30
CA SER A 253 14.66 -53.67 -11.43
C SER A 253 13.59 -54.77 -11.40
N ASP A 254 12.77 -54.82 -10.34
CA ASP A 254 11.64 -55.74 -10.25
C ASP A 254 10.34 -55.07 -10.74
N ASP A 255 9.28 -55.87 -10.82
CA ASP A 255 7.94 -55.42 -11.22
C ASP A 255 7.08 -54.99 -10.01
N SER A 256 7.71 -54.68 -8.87
CA SER A 256 6.97 -54.28 -7.67
C SER A 256 6.36 -52.90 -7.86
N VAL A 257 5.05 -52.87 -8.14
CA VAL A 257 4.28 -51.64 -8.35
C VAL A 257 4.53 -50.64 -7.23
N VAL A 258 4.47 -51.07 -5.96
CA VAL A 258 4.66 -50.15 -4.82
C VAL A 258 6.07 -49.56 -4.79
N ARG A 259 7.11 -50.35 -5.06
CA ARG A 259 8.50 -49.85 -5.08
C ARG A 259 8.73 -48.88 -6.24
N ILE A 260 8.17 -49.17 -7.41
CA ILE A 260 8.26 -48.31 -8.59
C ILE A 260 7.60 -46.95 -8.32
N TYR A 261 6.37 -46.93 -7.79
CA TYR A 261 5.69 -45.68 -7.45
C TYR A 261 6.44 -44.89 -6.36
N ASN A 262 7.00 -45.56 -5.35
CA ASN A 262 7.83 -44.91 -4.34
C ASN A 262 9.09 -44.29 -4.94
N ALA A 263 9.75 -44.97 -5.87
CA ALA A 263 10.92 -44.43 -6.56
C ALA A 263 10.53 -43.21 -7.41
N ILE A 264 9.40 -43.25 -8.13
CA ILE A 264 8.88 -42.09 -8.89
C ILE A 264 8.55 -40.92 -7.96
N PHE A 265 7.88 -41.19 -6.84
CA PHE A 265 7.56 -40.18 -5.82
C PHE A 265 8.84 -39.50 -5.29
N PHE A 266 9.87 -40.29 -5.00
CA PHE A 266 11.18 -39.79 -4.59
C PHE A 266 11.85 -38.93 -5.68
N CYS A 267 11.68 -39.27 -6.96
CA CYS A 267 12.16 -38.44 -8.06
C CYS A 267 11.44 -37.09 -8.08
N PHE A 268 10.11 -37.05 -7.90
CA PHE A 268 9.37 -35.79 -7.78
C PHE A 268 9.85 -34.93 -6.61
N GLN A 269 10.17 -35.53 -5.46
CA GLN A 269 10.75 -34.80 -4.31
C GLN A 269 12.11 -34.18 -4.64
N GLN A 270 13.01 -34.91 -5.32
CA GLN A 270 14.32 -34.39 -5.71
C GLN A 270 14.22 -33.20 -6.68
N MET A 271 13.16 -33.18 -7.50
CA MET A 271 12.85 -32.07 -8.41
C MET A 271 12.08 -30.92 -7.76
N LYS A 272 11.94 -30.95 -6.42
CA LYS A 272 11.25 -29.93 -5.61
C LYS A 272 9.79 -29.73 -6.01
N MET A 273 9.15 -30.78 -6.52
CA MET A 273 7.71 -30.79 -6.72
C MET A 273 7.02 -31.03 -5.38
N LYS A 274 5.90 -30.33 -5.12
CA LYS A 274 5.13 -30.53 -3.89
C LYS A 274 4.39 -31.86 -3.98
N VAL A 275 4.89 -32.88 -3.28
CA VAL A 275 4.30 -34.22 -3.30
C VAL A 275 3.90 -34.67 -1.90
N GLY A 276 2.78 -35.37 -1.80
CA GLY A 276 2.20 -35.85 -0.56
C GLY A 276 1.84 -37.32 -0.68
N TRP A 277 1.68 -37.99 0.45
CA TRP A 277 1.34 -39.41 0.48
C TRP A 277 0.21 -39.64 1.49
N SER A 278 -0.79 -40.41 1.07
CA SER A 278 -1.86 -40.88 1.93
C SER A 278 -2.24 -42.34 1.66
N THR A 279 -2.80 -42.99 2.67
CA THR A 279 -3.39 -44.33 2.57
C THR A 279 -4.91 -44.23 2.52
N ASN A 280 -5.56 -44.85 1.54
CA ASN A 280 -7.02 -44.90 1.47
C ASN A 280 -7.51 -46.26 0.95
N ALA A 281 -7.84 -47.15 1.89
CA ALA A 281 -8.29 -48.52 1.62
C ALA A 281 -9.70 -48.59 0.97
N ASN A 282 -10.53 -47.57 1.17
CA ASN A 282 -11.87 -47.50 0.58
C ASN A 282 -11.84 -47.08 -0.90
N TRP A 283 -10.70 -46.54 -1.33
CA TRP A 283 -10.50 -46.10 -2.69
C TRP A 283 -9.63 -47.10 -3.44
N ILE A 284 -8.39 -47.26 -3.01
CA ILE A 284 -7.41 -48.08 -3.69
C ILE A 284 -7.44 -49.47 -3.07
N LYS A 285 -7.67 -50.48 -3.90
CA LYS A 285 -7.63 -51.88 -3.48
C LYS A 285 -6.28 -52.22 -2.84
N PRO A 286 -6.21 -53.20 -1.91
CA PRO A 286 -4.94 -53.62 -1.33
C PRO A 286 -3.87 -53.92 -2.40
N GLY A 287 -2.67 -53.33 -2.26
CA GLY A 287 -1.57 -53.45 -3.22
C GLY A 287 -1.62 -52.50 -4.42
N GLY A 288 -2.74 -51.79 -4.64
CA GLY A 288 -2.85 -50.75 -5.65
C GLY A 288 -2.18 -49.44 -5.21
N VAL A 289 -1.73 -48.67 -6.19
CA VAL A 289 -1.13 -47.35 -6.01
C VAL A 289 -1.47 -46.46 -7.21
N GLU A 290 -1.81 -45.19 -6.97
CA GLU A 290 -2.11 -44.21 -8.02
C GLU A 290 -1.53 -42.83 -7.67
N PHE A 291 -1.19 -42.03 -8.69
CA PHE A 291 -0.93 -40.60 -8.51
C PHE A 291 -2.20 -39.80 -8.76
N VAL A 292 -2.51 -38.90 -7.84
CA VAL A 292 -3.68 -38.03 -7.90
C VAL A 292 -3.23 -36.58 -7.85
N ILE A 293 -3.67 -35.79 -8.83
CA ILE A 293 -3.38 -34.37 -8.88
C ILE A 293 -4.45 -33.63 -8.10
N ALA A 294 -4.06 -32.97 -7.02
CA ALA A 294 -4.97 -32.22 -6.18
C ALA A 294 -5.32 -30.86 -6.81
N PRO A 295 -6.51 -30.32 -6.52
CA PRO A 295 -6.85 -28.94 -6.87
C PRO A 295 -5.83 -27.98 -6.29
N LYS A 296 -5.50 -26.93 -7.03
CA LYS A 296 -4.59 -25.89 -6.55
C LYS A 296 -5.22 -25.11 -5.40
N ASN A 297 -4.42 -24.79 -4.39
CA ASN A 297 -4.83 -23.89 -3.33
C ASN A 297 -4.83 -22.45 -3.85
N ASN A 298 -5.98 -21.79 -3.83
CA ASN A 298 -6.10 -20.34 -4.01
C ASN A 298 -6.09 -19.65 -2.63
#